data_AF-A0A3C0EFK5-F1
#
_entry.id   AF-A0A3C0EFK5-F1
#
_cell.length_a   1.000
_cell.length_b   1.000
_cell.length_c   1.000
_cell.angle_alpha   90.00
_cell.angle_beta   90.00
_cell.angle_gamma   90.00
#
_symmetry.space_group_name_H-M   'P 1'
#
loop_
_entity.id
_entity.type
_entity.pdbx_description
1 polymer ?
#
loop_
_entity_poly.entity_id
_entity_poly.type
_entity_poly.pdbx_seq_one_letter_code
_entity_poly.pdbx_strand_id
1 'polypeptide(L)'
;MGLPLMILRFVATPLLGIAIFFGLLLTLVESNISNKLLDADFYTATISEYNTYARIYDDVLLDQKAKDKMQELLGDVKVVNPEDIVGLVRGLLPPEYLQTQVEASIQRSLAYFNDDSDTLELYLELGPPLQQIKPTLFEYIDRRIDGIPEGDPGAPECTPATVKRVGDGYQEVFRSLGSGQVPAELPSIKAIPEPCRTLIFDAAFPALFADDSLDERSKLAMAKASNDIRTPFIAGDTHGVLKAAARPLAEPVLDDAIGKLRDRLDEGDRLNLIRVIAETSGDYSEPELRSEMAEAKEAIVQYRTLGGTIAFLMLYGGAILLAVLHLPKLSAAMRWPGIFLFVSGGLIFIVGKIFESKAVDFLGTAVDKITANAPGIPGPAINLISDLVLSFGQQLTTGFAGSAFTVLIIGALLFAASIVLSIVKPFIPGLS
;
A
#
# COMPACT_ATOMS: atom_id res chain seq x y z
N MET A 1 -1.93 67.49 -8.28
CA MET A 1 -2.44 66.15 -8.60
C MET A 1 -3.94 66.27 -8.78
N GLY A 2 -4.48 65.84 -9.93
CA GLY A 2 -5.91 66.00 -10.23
C GLY A 2 -6.78 65.05 -9.41
N LEU A 3 -7.96 65.53 -8.99
CA LEU A 3 -9.05 64.77 -8.37
C LEU A 3 -9.26 63.35 -8.93
N PRO A 4 -9.23 63.09 -10.27
CA PRO A 4 -9.43 61.75 -10.80
C PRO A 4 -8.33 60.73 -10.41
N LEU A 5 -7.07 61.15 -10.32
CA LEU A 5 -5.98 60.24 -9.92
C LEU A 5 -6.08 59.86 -8.43
N MET A 6 -6.60 60.76 -7.60
CA MET A 6 -6.84 60.50 -6.18
C MET A 6 -7.96 59.47 -5.98
N ILE A 7 -9.06 59.60 -6.73
CA ILE A 7 -10.17 58.64 -6.73
C ILE A 7 -9.70 57.29 -7.26
N LEU A 8 -8.95 57.26 -8.38
CA LEU A 8 -8.38 56.03 -8.93
C LEU A 8 -7.49 55.32 -7.91
N ARG A 9 -6.60 56.06 -7.22
CA ARG A 9 -5.75 55.49 -6.16
C ARG A 9 -6.56 54.93 -4.99
N PHE A 10 -7.61 55.63 -4.57
CA PHE A 10 -8.47 55.21 -3.47
C PHE A 10 -9.20 53.90 -3.78
N VAL A 11 -9.66 53.71 -5.02
CA VAL A 11 -10.39 52.51 -5.45
C VAL A 11 -9.46 51.37 -5.87
N ALA A 12 -8.41 51.65 -6.64
CA ALA A 12 -7.53 50.61 -7.17
C ALA A 12 -6.60 50.00 -6.10
N THR A 13 -6.19 50.77 -5.08
CA THR A 13 -5.31 50.27 -4.01
C THR A 13 -5.90 49.08 -3.25
N PRO A 14 -7.15 49.13 -2.72
CA PRO A 14 -7.74 47.98 -2.04
C PRO A 14 -8.02 46.81 -2.99
N LEU A 15 -8.43 47.06 -4.24
CA LEU A 15 -8.66 46.00 -5.22
C LEU A 15 -7.36 45.24 -5.56
N LEU A 16 -6.26 45.96 -5.78
CA LEU A 16 -4.95 45.36 -6.00
C LEU A 16 -4.43 44.65 -4.74
N GLY A 17 -4.73 45.19 -3.55
CA GLY A 17 -4.43 44.53 -2.28
C GLY A 17 -5.15 43.19 -2.11
N ILE A 18 -6.44 43.14 -2.46
CA ILE A 18 -7.23 41.90 -2.49
C ILE A 18 -6.65 40.92 -3.51
N ALA A 19 -6.30 41.39 -4.72
CA ALA A 19 -5.66 40.56 -5.72
C ALA A 19 -4.33 39.97 -5.22
N ILE A 20 -3.47 40.77 -4.58
CA ILE A 20 -2.21 40.31 -3.98
C ILE A 20 -2.46 39.23 -2.92
N PHE A 21 -3.46 39.42 -2.06
CA PHE A 21 -3.82 38.44 -1.03
C PHE A 21 -4.25 37.09 -1.63
N PHE A 22 -5.20 37.10 -2.56
CA PHE A 22 -5.67 35.88 -3.21
C PHE A 22 -4.61 35.25 -4.11
N GLY A 23 -3.79 36.06 -4.79
CA GLY A 23 -2.64 35.60 -5.56
C GLY A 23 -1.63 34.85 -4.68
N LEU A 24 -1.29 35.41 -3.51
CA LEU A 24 -0.42 34.76 -2.54
C LEU A 24 -1.03 33.44 -2.04
N LEU A 25 -2.30 33.45 -1.66
CA LEU A 25 -2.99 32.25 -1.19
C LEU A 25 -2.96 31.12 -2.23
N LEU A 26 -3.31 31.45 -3.48
CA LEU A 26 -3.33 30.48 -4.58
C LEU A 26 -1.93 29.94 -4.90
N THR A 27 -0.90 30.80 -4.94
CA THR A 27 0.48 30.36 -5.13
C THR A 27 0.95 29.44 -4.00
N LEU A 28 0.55 29.70 -2.75
CA LEU A 28 0.91 28.84 -1.62
C LEU A 28 0.20 27.49 -1.66
N VAL A 29 -1.09 27.47 -2.00
CA VAL A 29 -1.85 26.22 -2.20
C VAL A 29 -1.25 25.41 -3.36
N GLU A 30 -0.93 26.05 -4.48
CA GLU A 30 -0.30 25.38 -5.62
C GLU A 30 1.07 24.79 -5.25
N SER A 31 1.97 25.61 -4.71
CA SER A 31 3.36 25.21 -4.42
C SER A 31 3.51 24.22 -3.26
N ASN A 32 2.67 24.32 -2.22
CA ASN A 32 2.85 23.53 -0.99
C ASN A 32 1.84 22.39 -0.83
N ILE A 33 0.73 22.39 -1.59
CA ILE A 33 -0.32 21.38 -1.50
C ILE A 33 -0.48 20.69 -2.85
N SER A 34 -0.88 21.41 -3.90
CA SER A 34 -1.16 20.82 -5.22
C SER A 34 0.05 20.11 -5.81
N ASN A 35 1.22 20.76 -5.82
CA ASN A 35 2.43 20.16 -6.39
C ASN A 35 2.86 18.91 -5.63
N LYS A 36 2.71 18.87 -4.30
CA LYS A 36 3.05 17.68 -3.51
C LYS A 36 2.06 16.54 -3.74
N LEU A 37 0.76 16.84 -3.78
CA LEU A 37 -0.28 15.85 -4.02
C LEU A 37 -0.24 15.25 -5.43
N LEU A 38 0.40 15.95 -6.38
CA LEU A 38 0.57 15.49 -7.76
C LEU A 38 1.98 14.95 -8.04
N ASP A 39 2.82 14.85 -7.02
CA ASP A 39 4.19 14.37 -7.11
C ASP A 39 4.30 12.96 -6.50
N ALA A 40 4.75 11.99 -7.29
CA ALA A 40 4.91 10.62 -6.82
C ALA A 40 5.97 10.51 -5.73
N ASP A 41 7.03 11.32 -5.80
CA ASP A 41 8.14 11.28 -4.84
C ASP A 41 7.69 11.67 -3.43
N PHE A 42 6.66 12.52 -3.33
CA PHE A 42 6.05 12.85 -2.04
C PHE A 42 5.48 11.61 -1.34
N TYR A 43 4.71 10.80 -2.05
CA TYR A 43 4.09 9.60 -1.49
C TYR A 43 5.12 8.51 -1.21
N THR A 44 6.05 8.25 -2.12
CA THR A 44 7.08 7.20 -1.93
C THR A 44 8.03 7.56 -0.79
N ALA A 45 8.40 8.84 -0.63
CA ALA A 45 9.18 9.31 0.51
C ALA A 45 8.44 9.13 1.84
N THR A 46 7.15 9.51 1.92
CA THR A 46 6.34 9.29 3.13
C THR A 46 6.27 7.80 3.50
N ILE A 47 6.04 6.91 2.52
CA ILE A 47 5.94 5.48 2.75
C ILE A 47 7.29 4.90 3.21
N SER A 48 8.39 5.32 2.59
CA SER A 48 9.74 4.85 2.90
C SER A 48 10.22 5.30 4.28
N GLU A 49 9.90 6.52 4.71
CA GLU A 49 10.32 7.07 6.01
C GLU A 49 9.86 6.20 7.19
N TYR A 50 8.72 5.53 7.04
CA TYR A 50 8.10 4.71 8.09
C TYR A 50 8.44 3.22 8.01
N ASN A 51 9.39 2.82 7.15
CA ASN A 51 9.70 1.41 6.88
C ASN A 51 8.45 0.57 6.62
N THR A 52 7.47 1.16 5.93
CA THR A 52 6.11 0.63 5.79
C THR A 52 6.11 -0.81 5.28
N TYR A 53 6.92 -1.08 4.26
CA TYR A 53 7.02 -2.41 3.68
C TYR A 53 7.55 -3.44 4.68
N ALA A 54 8.59 -3.12 5.46
CA ALA A 54 9.10 -4.03 6.49
C ALA A 54 8.05 -4.30 7.59
N ARG A 55 7.38 -3.26 8.09
CA ARG A 55 6.35 -3.37 9.13
C ARG A 55 5.15 -4.21 8.70
N ILE A 56 4.81 -4.26 7.41
CA ILE A 56 3.79 -5.18 6.90
C ILE A 56 4.17 -6.63 7.23
N TYR A 57 5.42 -7.04 6.98
CA TYR A 57 5.84 -8.42 7.24
C TYR A 57 6.18 -8.69 8.70
N ASP A 58 6.81 -7.73 9.37
CA ASP A 58 7.35 -7.90 10.73
C ASP A 58 6.31 -7.63 11.82
N ASP A 59 5.29 -6.80 11.56
CA ASP A 59 4.27 -6.46 12.55
C ASP A 59 2.88 -6.96 12.11
N VAL A 60 2.44 -6.60 10.89
CA VAL A 60 1.05 -6.84 10.45
C VAL A 60 0.77 -8.31 10.20
N LEU A 61 1.63 -9.01 9.45
CA LEU A 61 1.46 -10.45 9.17
C LEU A 61 1.62 -11.31 10.42
N LEU A 62 2.22 -10.79 11.50
CA LEU A 62 2.31 -11.47 12.78
C LEU A 62 1.04 -11.32 13.65
N ASP A 63 0.08 -10.48 13.28
CA ASP A 63 -1.20 -10.37 13.99
C ASP A 63 -2.10 -11.57 13.70
N GLN A 64 -2.85 -12.03 14.71
CA GLN A 64 -3.71 -13.20 14.57
C GLN A 64 -4.79 -13.02 13.50
N LYS A 65 -5.40 -11.82 13.39
CA LYS A 65 -6.45 -11.56 12.40
C LYS A 65 -5.89 -11.60 10.97
N ALA A 66 -4.66 -11.14 10.78
CA ALA A 66 -3.99 -11.21 9.48
C ALA A 66 -3.73 -12.66 9.10
N LYS A 67 -3.28 -13.49 10.06
CA LYS A 67 -3.03 -14.91 9.86
C LYS A 67 -4.28 -15.68 9.49
N ASP A 68 -5.38 -15.45 10.20
CA ASP A 68 -6.65 -16.13 9.93
C ASP A 68 -7.12 -15.86 8.48
N LYS A 69 -7.00 -14.60 8.02
CA LYS A 69 -7.30 -14.24 6.62
C LYS A 69 -6.33 -14.84 5.61
N MET A 70 -5.04 -14.90 5.95
CA MET A 70 -4.04 -15.51 5.07
C MET A 70 -4.24 -17.02 4.94
N GLN A 71 -4.66 -17.70 6.00
CA GLN A 71 -4.98 -19.13 5.95
C GLN A 71 -6.18 -19.40 5.03
N GLU A 72 -7.24 -18.59 5.12
CA GLU A 72 -8.39 -18.67 4.21
C GLU A 72 -7.94 -18.51 2.74
N LEU A 73 -7.07 -17.53 2.47
CA LEU A 73 -6.53 -17.29 1.12
C LEU A 73 -5.58 -18.38 0.61
N LEU A 74 -4.92 -19.10 1.52
CA LEU A 74 -4.05 -20.23 1.20
C LEU A 74 -4.83 -21.56 1.07
N GLY A 75 -6.17 -21.51 1.01
CA GLY A 75 -7.01 -22.70 0.85
C GLY A 75 -7.10 -23.57 2.10
N ASP A 76 -7.06 -22.95 3.28
CA ASP A 76 -7.11 -23.60 4.60
C ASP A 76 -5.98 -24.60 4.87
N VAL A 77 -4.87 -24.49 4.13
CA VAL A 77 -3.64 -25.21 4.46
C VAL A 77 -3.19 -24.77 5.85
N LYS A 78 -3.21 -25.70 6.82
CA LYS A 78 -2.92 -25.41 8.22
C LYS A 78 -1.42 -25.23 8.39
N VAL A 79 -0.96 -23.99 8.28
CA VAL A 79 0.41 -23.61 8.60
C VAL A 79 0.64 -23.80 10.11
N VAL A 80 1.61 -24.64 10.47
CA VAL A 80 1.82 -25.12 11.84
C VAL A 80 2.39 -24.03 12.75
N ASN A 81 3.26 -23.17 12.21
CA ASN A 81 3.90 -22.10 12.97
C ASN A 81 3.58 -20.72 12.38
N PRO A 82 3.10 -19.76 13.19
CA PRO A 82 2.95 -18.37 12.81
C PRO A 82 4.10 -17.72 12.05
N GLU A 83 5.35 -18.07 12.36
CA GLU A 83 6.55 -17.52 11.72
C GLU A 83 6.75 -18.05 10.30
N ASP A 84 6.27 -19.27 10.03
CA ASP A 84 6.33 -19.88 8.70
C ASP A 84 5.45 -19.11 7.71
N ILE A 85 4.35 -18.51 8.17
CA ILE A 85 3.47 -17.68 7.33
C ILE A 85 4.24 -16.49 6.77
N VAL A 86 5.03 -15.80 7.60
CA VAL A 86 5.83 -14.66 7.13
C VAL A 86 6.89 -15.10 6.14
N GLY A 87 7.57 -16.23 6.40
CA GLY A 87 8.54 -16.80 5.47
C GLY A 87 7.93 -17.18 4.12
N LEU A 88 6.75 -17.80 4.14
CA LEU A 88 5.98 -18.13 2.94
C LEU A 88 5.56 -16.88 2.17
N VAL A 89 4.95 -15.90 2.84
CA VAL A 89 4.52 -14.66 2.18
C VAL A 89 5.71 -13.88 1.61
N ARG A 90 6.87 -13.86 2.28
CA ARG A 90 8.11 -13.29 1.71
C ARG A 90 8.59 -14.03 0.46
N GLY A 91 8.44 -15.35 0.42
CA GLY A 91 8.77 -16.14 -0.77
C GLY A 91 7.84 -15.86 -1.96
N LEU A 92 6.55 -15.66 -1.68
CA LEU A 92 5.53 -15.40 -2.71
C LEU A 92 5.50 -13.96 -3.19
N LEU A 93 5.58 -13.03 -2.23
CA LEU A 93 5.51 -11.60 -2.44
C LEU A 93 6.68 -10.97 -1.68
N PRO A 94 7.89 -10.91 -2.28
CA PRO A 94 9.04 -10.28 -1.66
C PRO A 94 8.76 -8.80 -1.34
N PRO A 95 9.30 -8.25 -0.23
CA PRO A 95 9.08 -6.84 0.15
C PRO A 95 9.41 -5.85 -0.98
N GLU A 96 10.49 -6.10 -1.72
CA GLU A 96 10.94 -5.25 -2.83
C GLU A 96 9.96 -5.29 -4.01
N TYR A 97 9.33 -6.44 -4.24
CA TYR A 97 8.30 -6.59 -5.26
C TYR A 97 7.02 -5.84 -4.86
N LEU A 98 6.57 -6.02 -3.60
CA LEU A 98 5.42 -5.28 -3.08
C LEU A 98 5.65 -3.76 -3.15
N GLN A 99 6.84 -3.30 -2.77
CA GLN A 99 7.23 -1.90 -2.91
C GLN A 99 7.12 -1.43 -4.34
N THR A 100 7.76 -2.12 -5.28
CA THR A 100 7.72 -1.78 -6.71
C THR A 100 6.28 -1.69 -7.23
N GLN A 101 5.42 -2.62 -6.86
CA GLN A 101 4.02 -2.62 -7.31
C GLN A 101 3.20 -1.47 -6.71
N VAL A 102 3.37 -1.17 -5.42
CA VAL A 102 2.69 -0.06 -4.76
C VAL A 102 3.13 1.27 -5.34
N GLU A 103 4.44 1.50 -5.47
CA GLU A 103 4.99 2.75 -6.02
C GLU A 103 4.58 2.95 -7.49
N ALA A 104 4.61 1.89 -8.31
CA ALA A 104 4.12 1.96 -9.68
C ALA A 104 2.61 2.26 -9.77
N SER A 105 1.82 1.75 -8.84
CA SER A 105 0.36 2.04 -8.77
C SER A 105 0.09 3.50 -8.40
N ILE A 106 0.89 4.06 -7.49
CA ILE A 106 0.86 5.50 -7.15
C ILE A 106 1.22 6.32 -8.39
N GLN A 107 2.33 6.00 -9.06
CA GLN A 107 2.76 6.71 -10.27
C GLN A 107 1.69 6.71 -11.37
N ARG A 108 1.06 5.56 -11.65
CA ARG A 108 -0.04 5.44 -12.62
C ARG A 108 -1.25 6.30 -12.24
N SER A 109 -1.63 6.29 -10.96
CA SER A 109 -2.73 7.11 -10.45
C SER A 109 -2.45 8.60 -10.59
N LEU A 110 -1.22 9.01 -10.28
CA LEU A 110 -0.80 10.41 -10.42
C LEU A 110 -0.66 10.83 -11.89
N ALA A 111 -0.27 9.94 -12.79
CA ALA A 111 -0.28 10.23 -14.23
C ALA A 111 -1.70 10.57 -14.72
N TYR A 112 -2.73 9.86 -14.23
CA TYR A 112 -4.13 10.20 -14.50
C TYR A 112 -4.50 11.60 -13.99
N PHE A 113 -4.17 11.92 -12.73
CA PHE A 113 -4.46 13.25 -12.16
C PHE A 113 -3.64 14.39 -12.76
N ASN A 114 -2.46 14.10 -13.30
CA ASN A 114 -1.62 15.05 -14.02
C ASN A 114 -2.04 15.29 -15.46
N ASP A 115 -3.06 14.57 -15.95
CA ASP A 115 -3.52 14.58 -17.35
C ASP A 115 -2.54 13.95 -18.34
N ASP A 116 -1.62 13.10 -17.85
CA ASP A 116 -0.69 12.30 -18.65
C ASP A 116 -1.33 10.95 -19.09
N SER A 117 -2.46 10.58 -18.49
CA SER A 117 -3.27 9.40 -18.83
C SER A 117 -4.77 9.73 -18.83
N ASP A 118 -5.50 9.13 -19.78
CA ASP A 118 -6.95 9.21 -19.89
C ASP A 118 -7.68 8.23 -18.95
N THR A 119 -6.97 7.20 -18.47
CA THR A 119 -7.54 6.13 -17.66
C THR A 119 -6.93 6.08 -16.27
N LEU A 120 -7.78 6.01 -15.25
CA LEU A 120 -7.35 5.77 -13.87
C LEU A 120 -6.98 4.29 -13.71
N GLU A 121 -5.67 4.05 -13.66
CA GLU A 121 -5.08 2.74 -13.42
C GLU A 121 -4.57 2.63 -11.98
N LEU A 122 -5.27 1.84 -11.15
CA LEU A 122 -4.89 1.56 -9.77
C LEU A 122 -4.99 0.05 -9.54
N TYR A 123 -3.86 -0.64 -9.67
CA TYR A 123 -3.77 -2.09 -9.61
C TYR A 123 -2.41 -2.60 -9.15
N LEU A 124 -2.35 -3.85 -8.67
CA LEU A 124 -1.13 -4.60 -8.38
C LEU A 124 -0.98 -5.78 -9.35
N GLU A 125 0.19 -5.97 -9.95
CA GLU A 125 0.47 -7.17 -10.77
C GLU A 125 0.70 -8.38 -9.85
N LEU A 126 -0.17 -9.39 -9.91
CA LEU A 126 -0.05 -10.62 -9.13
C LEU A 126 0.36 -11.84 -9.97
N GLY A 127 0.50 -11.70 -11.29
CA GLY A 127 0.99 -12.78 -12.17
C GLY A 127 2.29 -13.44 -11.69
N PRO A 128 3.39 -12.69 -11.43
CA PRO A 128 4.62 -13.29 -10.93
C PRO A 128 4.47 -13.97 -9.55
N PRO A 129 3.85 -13.35 -8.52
CA PRO A 129 3.53 -14.05 -7.26
C PRO A 129 2.74 -15.34 -7.44
N LEU A 130 1.71 -15.36 -8.30
CA LEU A 130 0.90 -16.55 -8.55
C LEU A 130 1.72 -17.72 -9.11
N GLN A 131 2.69 -17.43 -9.99
CA GLN A 131 3.59 -18.44 -10.53
C GLN A 131 4.52 -19.04 -9.46
N GLN A 132 4.79 -18.29 -8.39
CA GLN A 132 5.64 -18.75 -7.27
C GLN A 132 4.87 -19.56 -6.21
N ILE A 133 3.53 -19.56 -6.22
CA ILE A 133 2.72 -20.28 -5.22
C ILE A 133 3.10 -21.77 -5.13
N LYS A 134 3.03 -22.49 -6.25
CA LYS A 134 3.36 -23.92 -6.28
C LYS A 134 4.81 -24.21 -5.83
N PRO A 135 5.86 -23.64 -6.45
CA PRO A 135 7.23 -23.96 -6.06
C PRO A 135 7.53 -23.62 -4.60
N THR A 136 7.09 -22.46 -4.10
CA THR A 136 7.32 -22.06 -2.71
C THR A 136 6.61 -22.97 -1.71
N LEU A 137 5.34 -23.33 -1.97
CA LEU A 137 4.60 -24.22 -1.07
C LEU A 137 5.10 -25.65 -1.12
N PHE A 138 5.52 -26.18 -2.27
CA PHE A 138 6.14 -27.51 -2.33
C PHE A 138 7.48 -27.54 -1.61
N GLU A 139 8.31 -26.50 -1.72
CA GLU A 139 9.55 -26.42 -0.96
C GLU A 139 9.28 -26.39 0.56
N TYR A 140 8.25 -25.65 0.99
CA TYR A 140 7.82 -25.64 2.38
C TYR A 140 7.35 -27.02 2.85
N ILE A 141 6.50 -27.70 2.07
CA ILE A 141 6.01 -29.03 2.37
C ILE A 141 7.17 -30.02 2.49
N ASP A 142 8.11 -30.03 1.53
CA ASP A 142 9.29 -30.90 1.55
C ASP A 142 10.14 -30.70 2.80
N ARG A 143 10.44 -29.43 3.15
CA ARG A 143 11.19 -29.09 4.35
C ARG A 143 10.46 -29.50 5.63
N ARG A 144 9.12 -29.39 5.62
CA ARG A 144 8.31 -29.78 6.77
C ARG A 144 8.28 -31.29 6.94
N ILE A 145 8.18 -32.04 5.86
CA ILE A 145 8.24 -33.51 5.86
C ILE A 145 9.54 -34.00 6.50
N ASP A 146 10.68 -33.39 6.15
CA ASP A 146 11.98 -33.74 6.74
C ASP A 146 12.04 -33.60 8.27
N GLY A 147 11.19 -32.75 8.85
CA GLY A 147 11.10 -32.54 10.29
C GLY A 147 10.09 -33.43 11.02
N ILE A 148 9.32 -34.28 10.32
CA ILE A 148 8.31 -35.13 10.97
C ILE A 148 9.02 -36.36 11.59
N PRO A 149 8.78 -36.66 12.88
CA PRO A 149 9.34 -37.84 13.50
C PRO A 149 8.76 -39.13 12.90
N GLU A 150 9.60 -40.16 12.77
CA GLU A 150 9.13 -41.52 12.52
C GLU A 150 8.63 -42.15 13.82
N GLY A 151 7.45 -42.76 13.78
CA GLY A 151 6.87 -43.43 14.93
C GLY A 151 7.41 -44.82 15.18
N ASP A 152 6.87 -45.47 16.22
CA ASP A 152 7.33 -46.78 16.65
C ASP A 152 7.25 -47.80 15.50
N PRO A 153 8.39 -48.37 15.05
CA PRO A 153 8.40 -49.37 13.99
C PRO A 153 7.61 -50.63 14.37
N GLY A 154 7.36 -50.87 15.66
CA GLY A 154 6.68 -52.06 16.17
C GLY A 154 7.47 -53.33 15.90
N ALA A 155 6.79 -54.49 15.97
CA ALA A 155 7.43 -55.76 15.66
C ALA A 155 7.80 -55.84 14.16
N PRO A 156 9.03 -56.25 13.80
CA PRO A 156 9.49 -56.34 12.41
C PRO A 156 8.88 -57.53 11.65
N GLU A 157 8.08 -58.36 12.33
CA GLU A 157 7.48 -59.57 11.78
C GLU A 157 6.42 -59.24 10.73
N CYS A 158 6.43 -59.99 9.64
CA CYS A 158 5.43 -59.86 8.58
C CYS A 158 4.14 -60.58 8.94
N THR A 159 3.30 -59.91 9.72
CA THR A 159 2.00 -60.44 10.16
C THR A 159 0.85 -59.66 9.51
N PRO A 160 -0.37 -60.23 9.42
CA PRO A 160 -1.55 -59.48 9.00
C PRO A 160 -1.80 -58.21 9.83
N ALA A 161 -1.45 -58.23 11.12
CA ALA A 161 -1.54 -57.05 11.99
C ALA A 161 -0.56 -55.95 11.58
N THR A 162 0.67 -56.32 11.17
CA THR A 162 1.68 -55.39 10.64
C THR A 162 1.18 -54.74 9.34
N VAL A 163 0.63 -55.52 8.41
CA VAL A 163 0.07 -55.01 7.14
C VAL A 163 -1.02 -53.99 7.41
N LYS A 164 -1.98 -54.34 8.27
CA LYS A 164 -3.10 -53.44 8.62
C LYS A 164 -2.60 -52.15 9.27
N ARG A 165 -1.72 -52.24 10.28
CA ARG A 165 -1.17 -51.08 10.98
C ARG A 165 -0.48 -50.09 10.04
N VAL A 166 0.37 -50.59 9.13
CA VAL A 166 1.09 -49.75 8.17
C VAL A 166 0.13 -49.16 7.15
N GLY A 167 -0.81 -49.95 6.64
CA GLY A 167 -1.85 -49.48 5.70
C GLY A 167 -2.71 -48.37 6.30
N ASP A 168 -3.30 -48.60 7.47
CA ASP A 168 -4.13 -47.62 8.19
C ASP A 168 -3.33 -46.34 8.51
N GLY A 169 -2.05 -46.49 8.88
CA GLY A 169 -1.17 -45.35 9.18
C GLY A 169 -0.90 -44.47 7.97
N TYR A 170 -0.54 -45.05 6.81
CA TYR A 170 -0.33 -44.27 5.59
C TYR A 170 -1.63 -43.68 5.04
N GLN A 171 -2.76 -44.35 5.23
CA GLN A 171 -4.07 -43.81 4.88
C GLN A 171 -4.38 -42.51 5.66
N GLU A 172 -4.11 -42.49 6.96
CA GLU A 172 -4.28 -41.29 7.79
C GLU A 172 -3.32 -40.16 7.37
N VAL A 173 -2.06 -40.50 7.09
CA VAL A 173 -1.05 -39.53 6.64
C VAL A 173 -1.45 -38.90 5.31
N PHE A 174 -1.89 -39.69 4.34
CA PHE A 174 -2.30 -39.17 3.04
C PHE A 174 -3.60 -38.38 3.10
N ARG A 175 -4.55 -38.77 3.96
CA ARG A 175 -5.76 -37.98 4.24
C ARG A 175 -5.42 -36.63 4.86
N SER A 176 -4.49 -36.62 5.80
CA SER A 176 -4.01 -35.38 6.43
C SER A 176 -3.42 -34.44 5.37
N LEU A 177 -2.50 -34.93 4.53
CA LEU A 177 -1.90 -34.12 3.46
C LEU A 177 -2.92 -33.65 2.41
N GLY A 178 -3.81 -34.55 1.95
CA GLY A 178 -4.87 -34.23 1.00
C GLY A 178 -5.88 -33.21 1.53
N SER A 179 -5.94 -33.01 2.85
CA SER A 179 -6.73 -31.95 3.50
C SER A 179 -5.90 -30.75 3.94
N GLY A 180 -4.64 -30.63 3.48
CA GLY A 180 -3.76 -29.50 3.80
C GLY A 180 -3.21 -29.51 5.24
N GLN A 181 -3.23 -30.66 5.92
CA GLN A 181 -2.71 -30.83 7.27
C GLN A 181 -1.34 -31.51 7.27
N VAL A 182 -0.46 -31.08 8.17
CA VAL A 182 0.85 -31.71 8.38
C VAL A 182 0.68 -32.87 9.38
N PRO A 183 1.05 -34.11 9.02
CA PRO A 183 1.02 -35.24 9.94
C PRO A 183 1.94 -35.01 11.15
N ALA A 184 1.52 -35.48 12.33
CA ALA A 184 2.31 -35.36 13.55
C ALA A 184 3.49 -36.36 13.60
N GLU A 185 3.32 -37.52 12.98
CA GLU A 185 4.25 -38.65 13.03
C GLU A 185 4.09 -39.51 11.76
N LEU A 186 5.17 -40.15 11.31
CA LEU A 186 5.15 -41.04 10.14
C LEU A 186 5.15 -42.52 10.55
N PRO A 187 4.38 -43.40 9.86
CA PRO A 187 4.42 -44.84 10.11
C PRO A 187 5.77 -45.42 9.70
N SER A 188 6.65 -45.73 10.65
CA SER A 188 7.98 -46.26 10.33
C SER A 188 7.87 -47.65 9.69
N ILE A 189 8.51 -47.77 8.53
CA ILE A 189 8.61 -49.03 7.76
C ILE A 189 10.05 -49.55 7.71
N LYS A 190 11.00 -48.82 8.28
CA LYS A 190 12.43 -49.09 8.18
C LYS A 190 12.83 -50.47 8.73
N ALA A 191 12.22 -50.87 9.85
CA ALA A 191 12.51 -52.15 10.51
C ALA A 191 11.82 -53.36 9.85
N ILE A 192 10.88 -53.12 8.92
CA ILE A 192 10.14 -54.19 8.24
C ILE A 192 11.01 -54.76 7.11
N PRO A 193 11.18 -56.09 6.99
CA PRO A 193 11.95 -56.70 5.91
C PRO A 193 11.40 -56.32 4.53
N GLU A 194 12.30 -56.08 3.57
CA GLU A 194 11.95 -55.66 2.21
C GLU A 194 10.90 -56.54 1.50
N PRO A 195 10.95 -57.90 1.59
CA PRO A 195 9.90 -58.73 1.00
C PRO A 195 8.52 -58.45 1.60
N CYS A 196 8.47 -58.13 2.91
CA CYS A 196 7.24 -57.77 3.58
C CYS A 196 6.76 -56.37 3.16
N ARG A 197 7.66 -55.39 3.01
CA ARG A 197 7.29 -54.05 2.50
C ARG A 197 6.67 -54.12 1.11
N THR A 198 7.21 -54.97 0.24
CA THR A 198 6.64 -55.22 -1.09
C THR A 198 5.21 -55.74 -1.00
N LEU A 199 4.96 -56.76 -0.18
CA LEU A 199 3.62 -57.31 0.05
C LEU A 199 2.66 -56.29 0.66
N ILE A 200 3.12 -55.50 1.64
CA ILE A 200 2.31 -54.46 2.27
C ILE A 200 1.89 -53.42 1.25
N PHE A 201 2.83 -52.91 0.43
CA PHE A 201 2.51 -51.90 -0.57
C PHE A 201 1.48 -52.43 -1.58
N ASP A 202 1.74 -53.60 -2.16
CA ASP A 202 0.89 -54.17 -3.21
C ASP A 202 -0.52 -54.53 -2.67
N ALA A 203 -0.66 -54.81 -1.36
CA ALA A 203 -1.95 -55.10 -0.73
C ALA A 203 -2.69 -53.85 -0.21
N ALA A 204 -1.99 -52.92 0.44
CA ALA A 204 -2.58 -51.79 1.13
C ALA A 204 -2.75 -50.56 0.23
N PHE A 205 -1.82 -50.32 -0.70
CA PHE A 205 -1.85 -49.12 -1.54
C PHE A 205 -3.07 -49.04 -2.45
N PRO A 206 -3.55 -50.13 -3.10
CA PRO A 206 -4.79 -50.08 -3.87
C PRO A 206 -6.03 -49.75 -3.02
N ALA A 207 -6.06 -50.18 -1.76
CA ALA A 207 -7.18 -49.94 -0.85
C ALA A 207 -7.30 -48.44 -0.47
N LEU A 208 -6.22 -47.66 -0.57
CA LEU A 208 -6.24 -46.21 -0.36
C LEU A 208 -7.14 -45.48 -1.36
N PHE A 209 -7.29 -46.00 -2.58
CA PHE A 209 -8.13 -45.41 -3.61
C PHE A 209 -9.62 -45.77 -3.47
N ALA A 210 -9.94 -46.75 -2.62
CA ALA A 210 -11.31 -47.16 -2.33
C ALA A 210 -11.97 -46.30 -1.23
N ASP A 211 -11.19 -45.43 -0.58
CA ASP A 211 -11.66 -44.48 0.43
C ASP A 211 -12.19 -43.19 -0.25
N ASP A 212 -13.37 -42.72 0.15
CA ASP A 212 -13.99 -41.49 -0.34
C ASP A 212 -13.39 -40.20 0.26
N SER A 213 -12.41 -40.32 1.16
CA SER A 213 -11.81 -39.17 1.85
C SER A 213 -10.84 -38.33 0.99
N LEU A 214 -10.34 -38.87 -0.12
CA LEU A 214 -9.55 -38.13 -1.10
C LEU A 214 -10.42 -37.74 -2.29
N ASP A 215 -10.22 -36.53 -2.83
CA ASP A 215 -10.91 -36.13 -4.05
C ASP A 215 -10.41 -36.95 -5.27
N GLU A 216 -11.25 -37.06 -6.29
CA GLU A 216 -10.95 -37.88 -7.46
C GLU A 216 -9.69 -37.44 -8.23
N ARG A 217 -9.33 -36.14 -8.21
CA ARG A 217 -8.08 -35.67 -8.84
C ARG A 217 -6.87 -36.13 -8.04
N SER A 218 -6.92 -36.06 -6.71
CA SER A 218 -5.88 -36.60 -5.83
C SER A 218 -5.72 -38.12 -5.99
N LYS A 219 -6.82 -38.88 -6.05
CA LYS A 219 -6.78 -40.32 -6.32
C LYS A 219 -6.10 -40.62 -7.67
N LEU A 220 -6.47 -39.91 -8.72
CA LEU A 220 -5.88 -40.08 -10.05
C LEU A 220 -4.38 -39.71 -10.06
N ALA A 221 -3.99 -38.62 -9.40
CA ALA A 221 -2.61 -38.18 -9.31
C ALA A 221 -1.75 -39.19 -8.52
N MET A 222 -2.25 -39.67 -7.39
CA MET A 222 -1.61 -40.70 -6.58
C MET A 222 -1.47 -42.04 -7.33
N ALA A 223 -2.47 -42.43 -8.12
CA ALA A 223 -2.39 -43.63 -8.95
C ALA A 223 -1.27 -43.51 -10.01
N LYS A 224 -1.12 -42.33 -10.63
CA LYS A 224 -0.02 -42.06 -11.59
C LYS A 224 1.35 -42.08 -10.90
N ALA A 225 1.44 -41.55 -9.68
CA ALA A 225 2.65 -41.51 -8.89
C ALA A 225 2.98 -42.83 -8.16
N SER A 226 2.16 -43.89 -8.33
CA SER A 226 2.28 -45.13 -7.55
C SER A 226 3.68 -45.75 -7.60
N ASN A 227 4.32 -45.76 -8.77
CA ASN A 227 5.69 -46.30 -8.91
C ASN A 227 6.74 -45.44 -8.18
N ASP A 228 6.57 -44.12 -8.22
CA ASP A 228 7.48 -43.17 -7.55
C ASP A 228 7.35 -43.27 -6.03
N ILE A 229 6.16 -43.60 -5.52
CA ILE A 229 5.88 -43.86 -4.10
C ILE A 229 6.35 -45.26 -3.69
N ARG A 230 6.21 -46.25 -4.57
CA ARG A 230 6.61 -47.65 -4.30
C ARG A 230 8.11 -47.78 -4.06
N THR A 231 8.92 -47.06 -4.81
CA THR A 231 10.39 -47.08 -4.71
C THR A 231 10.91 -46.78 -3.30
N PRO A 232 10.62 -45.61 -2.69
CA PRO A 232 11.04 -45.31 -1.32
C PRO A 232 10.36 -46.22 -0.29
N PHE A 233 9.12 -46.68 -0.54
CA PHE A 233 8.44 -47.60 0.36
C PHE A 233 9.19 -48.93 0.50
N ILE A 234 9.59 -49.53 -0.62
CA ILE A 234 10.35 -50.79 -0.61
C ILE A 234 11.74 -50.59 -0.01
N ALA A 235 12.36 -49.43 -0.25
CA ALA A 235 13.64 -49.06 0.37
C ALA A 235 13.55 -48.86 1.89
N GLY A 236 12.33 -48.71 2.45
CA GLY A 236 12.12 -48.43 3.86
C GLY A 236 12.38 -46.96 4.21
N ASP A 237 12.33 -46.08 3.22
CA ASP A 237 12.48 -44.63 3.36
C ASP A 237 11.10 -44.00 3.63
N THR A 238 10.73 -43.94 4.90
CA THR A 238 9.45 -43.41 5.37
C THR A 238 9.21 -41.96 4.90
N HIS A 239 10.24 -41.09 4.96
CA HIS A 239 10.16 -39.71 4.49
C HIS A 239 10.06 -39.62 2.97
N GLY A 240 10.83 -40.43 2.25
CA GLY A 240 10.79 -40.52 0.79
C GLY A 240 9.41 -40.90 0.26
N VAL A 241 8.70 -41.80 0.94
CA VAL A 241 7.30 -42.14 0.61
C VAL A 241 6.41 -40.91 0.68
N LEU A 242 6.56 -40.13 1.75
CA LEU A 242 5.73 -38.95 1.95
C LEU A 242 6.06 -37.86 0.93
N LYS A 243 7.34 -37.62 0.62
CA LYS A 243 7.75 -36.66 -0.42
C LYS A 243 7.20 -37.05 -1.79
N ALA A 244 7.25 -38.35 -2.14
CA ALA A 244 6.69 -38.84 -3.39
C ALA A 244 5.16 -38.68 -3.47
N ALA A 245 4.45 -38.78 -2.35
CA ALA A 245 3.00 -38.62 -2.26
C ALA A 245 2.54 -37.16 -2.09
N ALA A 246 3.38 -36.28 -1.53
CA ALA A 246 3.00 -34.93 -1.14
C ALA A 246 2.54 -34.07 -2.32
N ARG A 247 3.31 -34.07 -3.41
CA ARG A 247 2.94 -33.29 -4.60
C ARG A 247 1.61 -33.76 -5.23
N PRO A 248 1.42 -35.06 -5.54
CA PRO A 248 0.15 -35.56 -6.05
C PRO A 248 -1.08 -35.24 -5.18
N LEU A 249 -0.92 -35.19 -3.86
CA LEU A 249 -2.00 -34.88 -2.91
C LEU A 249 -2.27 -33.38 -2.77
N ALA A 250 -1.22 -32.56 -2.74
CA ALA A 250 -1.36 -31.12 -2.52
C ALA A 250 -1.65 -30.33 -3.80
N GLU A 251 -1.21 -30.79 -4.97
CA GLU A 251 -1.36 -30.05 -6.22
C GLU A 251 -2.82 -29.69 -6.57
N PRO A 252 -3.81 -30.60 -6.46
CA PRO A 252 -5.21 -30.26 -6.72
C PRO A 252 -5.75 -29.18 -5.76
N VAL A 253 -5.36 -29.23 -4.48
CA VAL A 253 -5.75 -28.24 -3.46
C VAL A 253 -5.14 -26.87 -3.79
N LEU A 254 -3.86 -26.84 -4.18
CA LEU A 254 -3.17 -25.63 -4.59
C LEU A 254 -3.77 -25.04 -5.87
N ASP A 255 -4.15 -25.88 -6.84
CA ASP A 255 -4.80 -25.44 -8.07
C ASP A 255 -6.15 -24.77 -7.80
N ASP A 256 -6.95 -25.31 -6.89
CA ASP A 256 -8.22 -24.71 -6.48
C ASP A 256 -8.02 -23.38 -5.76
N ALA A 257 -7.01 -23.29 -4.88
CA ALA A 257 -6.66 -22.04 -4.19
C ALA A 257 -6.20 -20.96 -5.19
N ILE A 258 -5.33 -21.30 -6.14
CA ILE A 258 -4.89 -20.40 -7.22
C ILE A 258 -6.07 -19.99 -8.10
N GLY A 259 -6.99 -20.91 -8.40
CA GLY A 259 -8.22 -20.61 -9.14
C GLY A 259 -9.07 -19.56 -8.43
N LYS A 260 -9.36 -19.75 -7.14
CA LYS A 260 -10.11 -18.77 -6.33
C LYS A 260 -9.42 -17.40 -6.25
N LEU A 261 -8.09 -17.38 -6.20
CA LEU A 261 -7.33 -16.13 -6.24
C LEU A 261 -7.50 -15.42 -7.59
N ARG A 262 -7.42 -16.16 -8.71
CA ARG A 262 -7.61 -15.62 -10.07
C ARG A 262 -9.01 -15.10 -10.33
N ASP A 263 -10.04 -15.67 -9.71
CA ASP A 263 -11.41 -15.14 -9.79
C ASP A 263 -11.52 -13.70 -9.27
N ARG A 264 -10.57 -13.28 -8.42
CA ARG A 264 -10.46 -11.91 -7.87
C ARG A 264 -9.54 -11.00 -8.68
N LEU A 265 -9.00 -11.45 -9.81
CA LEU A 265 -8.10 -10.69 -10.68
C LEU A 265 -8.77 -10.39 -12.02
N ASP A 266 -8.13 -9.56 -12.84
CA ASP A 266 -8.51 -9.38 -14.24
C ASP A 266 -7.79 -10.39 -15.15
N GLU A 267 -8.03 -10.28 -16.46
CA GLU A 267 -7.42 -11.16 -17.49
C GLU A 267 -5.88 -11.11 -17.50
N GLY A 268 -5.28 -10.05 -16.93
CA GLY A 268 -3.83 -9.86 -16.83
C GLY A 268 -3.23 -10.33 -15.51
N ASP A 269 -3.97 -11.10 -14.69
CA ASP A 269 -3.59 -11.44 -13.31
C ASP A 269 -3.35 -10.19 -12.43
N ARG A 270 -4.10 -9.09 -12.66
CA ARG A 270 -3.99 -7.86 -11.87
C ARG A 270 -5.10 -7.75 -10.83
N LEU A 271 -4.72 -7.31 -9.63
CA LEU A 271 -5.67 -6.95 -8.59
C LEU A 271 -6.10 -5.49 -8.76
N ASN A 272 -7.32 -5.27 -9.25
CA ASN A 272 -7.94 -3.93 -9.35
C ASN A 272 -8.25 -3.39 -7.94
N LEU A 273 -7.48 -2.39 -7.50
CA LEU A 273 -7.62 -1.84 -6.15
C LEU A 273 -8.86 -0.93 -6.02
N ILE A 274 -9.37 -0.36 -7.10
CA ILE A 274 -10.60 0.44 -7.09
C ILE A 274 -11.78 -0.46 -6.71
N ARG A 275 -11.84 -1.66 -7.29
CA ARG A 275 -12.81 -2.69 -6.92
C ARG A 275 -12.67 -3.08 -5.44
N VAL A 276 -11.44 -3.30 -4.97
CA VAL A 276 -11.18 -3.65 -3.56
C VAL A 276 -11.65 -2.55 -2.60
N ILE A 277 -11.42 -1.27 -2.93
CA ILE A 277 -11.88 -0.12 -2.14
C ILE A 277 -13.41 -0.05 -2.13
N ALA A 278 -14.06 -0.25 -3.28
CA ALA A 278 -15.53 -0.30 -3.38
C ALA A 278 -16.12 -1.40 -2.48
N GLU A 279 -15.60 -2.62 -2.60
CA GLU A 279 -16.04 -3.78 -1.79
C GLU A 279 -15.83 -3.57 -0.29
N THR A 280 -14.72 -2.94 0.11
CA THR A 280 -14.36 -2.75 1.52
C THR A 280 -15.11 -1.57 2.15
N SER A 281 -15.35 -0.50 1.41
CA SER A 281 -16.04 0.69 1.93
C SER A 281 -17.54 0.45 2.08
N GLY A 282 -18.17 -0.30 1.17
CA GLY A 282 -19.63 -0.50 1.14
C GLY A 282 -20.44 0.77 0.81
N ASP A 283 -19.79 1.93 0.79
CA ASP A 283 -20.38 3.24 0.55
C ASP A 283 -20.44 3.60 -0.94
N TYR A 284 -19.58 3.00 -1.76
CA TYR A 284 -19.47 3.30 -3.20
C TYR A 284 -19.27 2.02 -4.02
N SER A 285 -19.91 1.98 -5.18
CA SER A 285 -19.61 1.02 -6.25
C SER A 285 -18.35 1.44 -7.04
N GLU A 286 -17.71 0.50 -7.76
CA GLU A 286 -16.55 0.83 -8.61
C GLU A 286 -16.86 1.96 -9.63
N PRO A 287 -18.00 1.95 -10.36
CA PRO A 287 -18.32 3.03 -11.28
C PRO A 287 -18.50 4.40 -10.60
N GLU A 288 -19.08 4.43 -9.40
CA GLU A 288 -19.23 5.67 -8.62
C GLU A 288 -17.86 6.20 -8.18
N LEU A 289 -16.96 5.35 -7.67
CA LEU A 289 -15.59 5.77 -7.35
C LEU A 289 -14.87 6.34 -8.58
N ARG A 290 -15.00 5.70 -9.75
CA ARG A 290 -14.39 6.22 -10.98
C ARG A 290 -14.96 7.57 -11.40
N SER A 291 -16.27 7.78 -11.22
CA SER A 291 -16.92 9.07 -11.49
C SER A 291 -16.40 10.17 -10.56
N GLU A 292 -16.35 9.90 -9.25
CA GLU A 292 -15.82 10.83 -8.24
C GLU A 292 -14.35 11.20 -8.52
N MET A 293 -13.53 10.22 -8.91
CA MET A 293 -12.13 10.49 -9.30
C MET A 293 -12.03 11.31 -10.59
N ALA A 294 -12.95 11.14 -11.54
CA ALA A 294 -13.00 11.94 -12.76
C ALA A 294 -13.39 13.40 -12.47
N GLU A 295 -14.39 13.64 -11.62
CA GLU A 295 -14.76 14.97 -11.15
C GLU A 295 -13.59 15.64 -10.41
N ALA A 296 -12.88 14.88 -9.56
CA ALA A 296 -11.68 15.34 -8.89
C ALA A 296 -10.56 15.71 -9.89
N LYS A 297 -10.35 14.89 -10.93
CA LYS A 297 -9.39 15.20 -12.02
C LYS A 297 -9.79 16.50 -12.74
N GLU A 298 -11.05 16.66 -13.12
CA GLU A 298 -11.53 17.88 -13.78
C GLU A 298 -11.31 19.11 -12.92
N ALA A 299 -11.58 19.03 -11.61
CA ALA A 299 -11.33 20.10 -10.67
C ALA A 299 -9.83 20.44 -10.56
N ILE A 300 -8.95 19.44 -10.53
CA ILE A 300 -7.49 19.62 -10.53
C ILE A 300 -7.01 20.29 -11.82
N VAL A 301 -7.47 19.83 -12.98
CA VAL A 301 -7.11 20.40 -14.30
C VAL A 301 -7.61 21.84 -14.42
N GLN A 302 -8.85 22.12 -13.99
CA GLN A 302 -9.41 23.46 -13.96
C GLN A 302 -8.62 24.38 -13.00
N TYR A 303 -8.24 23.86 -11.83
CA TYR A 303 -7.42 24.60 -10.89
C TYR A 303 -6.02 24.90 -11.44
N ARG A 304 -5.37 23.96 -12.16
CA ARG A 304 -4.04 24.17 -12.74
C ARG A 304 -4.05 25.20 -13.88
N THR A 305 -5.08 25.16 -14.72
CA THR A 305 -5.25 26.11 -15.84
C THR A 305 -5.55 27.53 -15.37
N LEU A 306 -6.31 27.69 -14.29
CA LEU A 306 -6.62 28.99 -13.71
C LEU A 306 -5.54 29.47 -12.72
N GLY A 307 -5.01 28.57 -11.89
CA GLY A 307 -4.22 28.85 -10.70
C GLY A 307 -2.86 29.46 -11.01
N GLY A 308 -2.00 28.77 -11.76
CA GLY A 308 -0.59 29.17 -11.85
C GLY A 308 -0.35 30.55 -12.48
N THR A 309 -0.94 30.80 -13.65
CA THR A 309 -0.71 32.08 -14.35
C THR A 309 -1.48 33.22 -13.70
N ILE A 310 -2.73 32.98 -13.27
CA ILE A 310 -3.55 34.04 -12.67
C ILE A 310 -3.06 34.39 -11.26
N ALA A 311 -2.68 33.41 -10.43
CA ALA A 311 -2.12 33.65 -9.11
C ALA A 311 -0.83 34.47 -9.18
N PHE A 312 0.08 34.10 -10.11
CA PHE A 312 1.32 34.85 -10.33
C PHE A 312 1.05 36.28 -10.79
N LEU A 313 0.13 36.48 -11.74
CA LEU A 313 -0.27 37.81 -12.20
C LEU A 313 -0.96 38.63 -11.11
N MET A 314 -1.80 38.01 -10.29
CA MET A 314 -2.47 38.68 -9.17
C MET A 314 -1.47 39.10 -8.08
N LEU A 315 -0.52 38.23 -7.74
CA LEU A 315 0.50 38.49 -6.72
C LEU A 315 1.53 39.51 -7.20
N TYR A 316 2.30 39.16 -8.23
CA TYR A 316 3.41 39.99 -8.71
C TYR A 316 2.92 41.12 -9.59
N GLY A 317 2.00 40.85 -10.52
CA GLY A 317 1.38 41.89 -11.35
C GLY A 317 0.60 42.89 -10.51
N GLY A 318 -0.16 42.43 -9.50
CA GLY A 318 -0.84 43.31 -8.55
C GLY A 318 0.12 44.21 -7.76
N ALA A 319 1.22 43.65 -7.24
CA ALA A 319 2.24 44.40 -6.52
C ALA A 319 2.98 45.43 -7.41
N ILE A 320 3.32 45.05 -8.63
CA ILE A 320 3.97 45.94 -9.62
C ILE A 320 3.01 47.06 -10.04
N LEU A 321 1.75 46.73 -10.37
CA LEU A 321 0.75 47.73 -10.77
C LEU A 321 0.48 48.72 -9.63
N LEU A 322 0.46 48.22 -8.38
CA LEU A 322 0.30 49.05 -7.20
C LEU A 322 1.50 49.97 -6.98
N ALA A 323 2.73 49.51 -7.22
CA ALA A 323 3.92 50.35 -7.17
C ALA A 323 3.86 51.47 -8.23
N VAL A 324 3.54 51.10 -9.48
CA VAL A 324 3.43 52.03 -10.61
C VAL A 324 2.34 53.07 -10.36
N LEU A 325 1.19 52.68 -9.80
CA LEU A 325 0.07 53.57 -9.48
C LEU A 325 0.48 54.70 -8.53
N HIS A 326 1.43 54.45 -7.63
CA HIS A 326 1.91 55.42 -6.64
C HIS A 326 3.17 56.20 -7.07
N LEU A 327 3.72 55.92 -8.26
CA LEU A 327 4.75 56.75 -8.88
C LEU A 327 4.23 58.19 -9.17
N PRO A 328 5.12 59.19 -9.25
CA PRO A 328 6.59 59.12 -9.12
C PRO A 328 7.11 58.97 -7.68
N LYS A 329 6.24 59.10 -6.66
CA LYS A 329 6.67 59.05 -5.25
C LYS A 329 7.22 57.67 -4.88
N LEU A 330 8.54 57.49 -4.97
CA LEU A 330 9.23 56.21 -4.75
C LEU A 330 8.91 55.61 -3.38
N SER A 331 8.81 56.44 -2.34
CA SER A 331 8.42 55.99 -1.00
C SER A 331 7.00 55.45 -0.94
N ALA A 332 6.05 56.04 -1.68
CA ALA A 332 4.68 55.52 -1.76
C ALA A 332 4.59 54.26 -2.63
N ALA A 333 5.38 54.21 -3.72
CA ALA A 333 5.48 53.06 -4.62
C ALA A 333 6.07 51.80 -3.94
N MET A 334 6.94 51.96 -2.93
CA MET A 334 7.42 50.83 -2.11
C MET A 334 6.50 50.54 -0.91
N ARG A 335 5.94 51.58 -0.28
CA ARG A 335 5.14 51.44 0.94
C ARG A 335 3.88 50.61 0.73
N TRP A 336 3.11 50.90 -0.30
CA TRP A 336 1.80 50.24 -0.49
C TRP A 336 1.92 48.76 -0.83
N PRO A 337 2.74 48.34 -1.81
CA PRO A 337 3.04 46.92 -2.01
C PRO A 337 3.61 46.25 -0.75
N GLY A 338 4.54 46.93 -0.05
CA GLY A 338 5.11 46.42 1.19
C GLY A 338 4.07 46.13 2.28
N ILE A 339 3.12 47.05 2.51
CA ILE A 339 2.02 46.86 3.47
C ILE A 339 1.15 45.66 3.10
N PHE A 340 0.72 45.55 1.84
CA PHE A 340 -0.18 44.46 1.44
C PHE A 340 0.52 43.10 1.45
N LEU A 341 1.80 43.01 1.06
CA LEU A 341 2.58 41.79 1.19
C LEU A 341 2.81 41.40 2.66
N PHE A 342 3.09 42.38 3.53
CA PHE A 342 3.28 42.15 4.95
C PHE A 342 2.01 41.65 5.64
N VAL A 343 0.87 42.32 5.42
CA VAL A 343 -0.42 41.95 6.01
C VAL A 343 -0.92 40.62 5.46
N SER A 344 -0.83 40.42 4.14
CA SER A 344 -1.25 39.14 3.53
C SER A 344 -0.37 37.99 3.98
N GLY A 345 0.96 38.17 3.98
CA GLY A 345 1.90 37.19 4.50
C GLY A 345 1.67 36.88 5.98
N GLY A 346 1.40 37.88 6.82
CA GLY A 346 1.08 37.71 8.23
C GLY A 346 -0.23 36.95 8.48
N LEU A 347 -1.30 37.31 7.79
CA LEU A 347 -2.59 36.63 7.93
C LEU A 347 -2.49 35.17 7.47
N ILE A 348 -1.88 34.92 6.31
CA ILE A 348 -1.72 33.56 5.79
C ILE A 348 -0.73 32.77 6.64
N PHE A 349 0.31 33.39 7.21
CA PHE A 349 1.20 32.72 8.17
C PHE A 349 0.45 32.25 9.42
N ILE A 350 -0.40 33.09 10.01
CA ILE A 350 -1.20 32.73 11.19
C ILE A 350 -2.18 31.61 10.84
N VAL A 351 -2.93 31.75 9.74
CA VAL A 351 -3.86 30.72 9.27
C VAL A 351 -3.12 29.43 8.95
N GLY A 352 -1.96 29.52 8.31
CA GLY A 352 -1.08 28.40 8.00
C GLY A 352 -0.59 27.67 9.25
N LYS A 353 -0.21 28.40 10.30
CA LYS A 353 0.16 27.81 11.59
C LYS A 353 -1.00 27.10 12.29
N ILE A 354 -2.21 27.69 12.22
CA ILE A 354 -3.43 27.05 12.73
C ILE A 354 -3.76 25.79 11.91
N PHE A 355 -3.57 25.85 10.59
CA PHE A 355 -3.78 24.72 9.70
C PHE A 355 -2.78 23.58 9.98
N GLU A 356 -1.48 23.89 10.10
CA GLU A 356 -0.44 22.94 10.51
C GLU A 356 -0.80 22.24 11.84
N SER A 357 -1.31 22.97 12.84
CA SER A 357 -1.69 22.36 14.12
C SER A 357 -2.99 21.55 14.06
N LYS A 358 -4.03 22.07 13.39
CA LYS A 358 -5.37 21.46 13.37
C LYS A 358 -5.50 20.31 12.37
N ALA A 359 -4.71 20.30 11.29
CA ALA A 359 -4.74 19.24 10.30
C ALA A 359 -4.36 17.90 10.92
N VAL A 360 -3.34 17.89 11.78
CA VAL A 360 -2.91 16.68 12.49
C VAL A 360 -4.00 16.17 13.43
N ASP A 361 -4.61 17.05 14.23
CA ASP A 361 -5.72 16.69 15.14
C ASP A 361 -6.94 16.13 14.38
N PHE A 362 -7.29 16.76 13.25
CA PHE A 362 -8.40 16.31 12.40
C PHE A 362 -8.12 14.93 11.79
N LEU A 363 -6.91 14.71 11.27
CA LEU A 363 -6.50 13.43 10.70
C LEU A 363 -6.47 12.33 11.76
N GLY A 364 -5.99 12.62 12.97
CA GLY A 364 -6.09 11.69 14.10
C GLY A 364 -7.53 11.29 14.40
N THR A 365 -8.44 12.28 14.45
CA THR A 365 -9.88 12.02 14.67
C THR A 365 -10.50 11.19 13.53
N ALA A 366 -10.08 11.42 12.28
CA ALA A 366 -10.54 10.65 11.14
C ALA A 366 -10.06 9.18 11.19
N VAL A 367 -8.80 8.96 11.56
CA VAL A 367 -8.25 7.61 11.78
C VAL A 367 -8.99 6.91 12.92
N ASP A 368 -9.25 7.58 14.04
CA ASP A 368 -10.02 7.02 15.16
C ASP A 368 -11.43 6.57 14.73
N LYS A 369 -12.05 7.33 13.83
CA LYS A 369 -13.38 6.98 13.29
C LYS A 369 -13.33 5.79 12.33
N ILE A 370 -12.31 5.71 11.46
CA ILE A 370 -12.11 4.58 10.53
C ILE A 370 -11.83 3.30 11.31
N THR A 371 -10.97 3.39 12.32
CA THR A 371 -10.56 2.25 13.15
C THR A 371 -11.69 1.74 14.02
N ALA A 372 -12.53 2.63 14.56
CA ALA A 372 -13.74 2.25 15.30
C ALA A 372 -14.76 1.46 14.44
N ASN A 373 -14.79 1.70 13.12
CA ASN A 373 -15.75 1.09 12.20
C ASN A 373 -15.20 -0.15 11.48
N ALA A 374 -13.93 -0.51 11.69
CA ALA A 374 -13.27 -1.60 10.97
C ALA A 374 -12.71 -2.68 11.92
N PRO A 375 -13.57 -3.40 12.68
CA PRO A 375 -13.11 -4.38 13.68
C PRO A 375 -12.32 -5.56 13.08
N GLY A 376 -12.40 -5.77 11.76
CA GLY A 376 -11.68 -6.83 11.03
C GLY A 376 -10.23 -6.51 10.67
N ILE A 377 -9.73 -5.30 10.95
CA ILE A 377 -8.34 -4.90 10.63
C ILE A 377 -7.41 -5.28 11.81
N PRO A 378 -6.22 -5.85 11.54
CA PRO A 378 -5.17 -6.07 12.53
C PRO A 378 -4.75 -4.79 13.28
N GLY A 379 -4.48 -4.89 14.58
CA GLY A 379 -4.01 -3.74 15.38
C GLY A 379 -2.73 -3.08 14.83
N PRO A 380 -1.70 -3.86 14.45
CA PRO A 380 -0.50 -3.30 13.83
C PRO A 380 -0.75 -2.59 12.49
N ALA A 381 -1.73 -3.05 11.70
CA ALA A 381 -2.10 -2.38 10.45
C ALA A 381 -2.77 -1.02 10.72
N ILE A 382 -3.59 -0.94 11.77
CA ILE A 382 -4.19 0.32 12.22
C ILE A 382 -3.10 1.33 12.61
N ASN A 383 -2.10 0.89 13.39
CA ASN A 383 -0.99 1.76 13.79
C ASN A 383 -0.19 2.23 12.57
N LEU A 384 0.09 1.34 11.62
CA LEU A 384 0.78 1.69 10.38
C LEU A 384 0.01 2.72 9.55
N ILE A 385 -1.31 2.54 9.39
CA ILE A 385 -2.18 3.49 8.68
C ILE A 385 -2.20 4.84 9.41
N SER A 386 -2.31 4.83 10.74
CA SER A 386 -2.29 6.04 11.57
C SER A 386 -0.99 6.82 11.37
N ASP A 387 0.15 6.13 11.47
CA ASP A 387 1.48 6.72 11.30
C ASP A 387 1.63 7.35 9.90
N LEU A 388 1.19 6.64 8.85
CA LEU A 388 1.21 7.14 7.47
C LEU A 388 0.32 8.36 7.27
N VAL A 389 -0.92 8.33 7.78
CA VAL A 389 -1.88 9.43 7.63
C VAL A 389 -1.42 10.67 8.39
N LEU A 390 -0.92 10.50 9.62
CA LEU A 390 -0.38 11.60 10.43
C LEU A 390 0.87 12.20 9.77
N SER A 391 1.77 11.35 9.26
CA SER A 391 2.97 11.80 8.55
C SER A 391 2.62 12.53 7.27
N PHE A 392 1.73 11.97 6.45
CA PHE A 392 1.24 12.61 5.25
C PHE A 392 0.66 14.00 5.56
N GLY A 393 -0.18 14.12 6.59
CA GLY A 393 -0.71 15.40 7.03
C GLY A 393 0.37 16.40 7.44
N GLN A 394 1.35 15.96 8.21
CA GLN A 394 2.49 16.78 8.62
C GLN A 394 3.32 17.23 7.41
N GLN A 395 3.69 16.31 6.51
CA GLN A 395 4.50 16.63 5.33
C GLN A 395 3.75 17.51 4.33
N LEU A 396 2.44 17.30 4.15
CA LEU A 396 1.58 18.11 3.30
C LEU A 396 1.53 19.56 3.79
N THR A 397 1.29 19.76 5.09
CA THR A 397 1.18 21.09 5.69
C THR A 397 2.52 21.81 5.88
N THR A 398 3.63 21.05 5.97
CA THR A 398 4.98 21.60 6.14
C THR A 398 5.36 22.52 4.96
N GLY A 399 5.81 23.74 5.26
CA GLY A 399 6.28 24.71 4.26
C GLY A 399 5.24 25.76 3.85
N PHE A 400 3.96 25.52 4.15
CA PHE A 400 2.89 26.49 3.89
C PHE A 400 3.09 27.76 4.73
N ALA A 401 3.32 27.64 6.04
CA ALA A 401 3.62 28.81 6.88
C ALA A 401 5.01 29.39 6.56
N GLY A 402 6.00 28.55 6.26
CA GLY A 402 7.36 29.00 5.93
C GLY A 402 7.40 29.92 4.71
N SER A 403 6.69 29.56 3.64
CA SER A 403 6.61 30.34 2.41
C SER A 403 5.84 31.67 2.62
N ALA A 404 4.76 31.64 3.40
CA ALA A 404 4.04 32.85 3.81
C ALA A 404 4.91 33.81 4.64
N PHE A 405 5.78 33.24 5.50
CA PHE A 405 6.73 33.99 6.31
C PHE A 405 7.80 34.69 5.45
N THR A 406 8.27 34.07 4.36
CA THR A 406 9.18 34.72 3.42
C THR A 406 8.54 35.95 2.77
N VAL A 407 7.27 35.87 2.36
CA VAL A 407 6.54 37.00 1.77
C VAL A 407 6.28 38.10 2.80
N LEU A 408 6.00 37.72 4.05
CA LEU A 408 5.94 38.65 5.19
C LEU A 408 7.26 39.42 5.34
N ILE A 409 8.41 38.72 5.34
CA ILE A 409 9.74 39.35 5.46
C ILE A 409 9.96 40.34 4.30
N ILE A 410 9.68 39.94 3.06
CA ILE A 410 9.82 40.81 1.89
C ILE A 410 8.94 42.06 2.02
N GLY A 411 7.68 41.89 2.44
CA GLY A 411 6.77 43.02 2.71
C GLY A 411 7.29 43.96 3.80
N ALA A 412 7.81 43.40 4.90
CA ALA A 412 8.39 44.17 6.00
C ALA A 412 9.62 44.97 5.56
N LEU A 413 10.49 44.37 4.75
CA LEU A 413 11.69 45.01 4.20
C LEU A 413 11.33 46.16 3.25
N LEU A 414 10.36 45.96 2.34
CA LEU A 414 9.86 47.01 1.44
C LEU A 414 9.23 48.17 2.21
N PHE A 415 8.43 47.86 3.24
CA PHE A 415 7.84 48.86 4.10
C PHE A 415 8.90 49.65 4.88
N ALA A 416 9.90 48.97 5.46
CA ALA A 416 11.01 49.61 6.16
C ALA A 416 11.85 50.51 5.23
N ALA A 417 12.17 50.04 4.03
CA ALA A 417 12.87 50.83 3.01
C ALA A 417 12.09 52.10 2.63
N SER A 418 10.75 52.02 2.57
CA SER A 418 9.89 53.18 2.29
C SER A 418 9.99 54.28 3.36
N ILE A 419 10.20 53.90 4.62
CA ILE A 419 10.35 54.82 5.74
C ILE A 419 11.71 55.51 5.66
N VAL A 420 12.78 54.74 5.46
CA VAL A 420 14.14 55.27 5.26
C VAL A 420 14.18 56.27 4.11
N LEU A 421 13.59 55.93 2.96
CA LEU A 421 13.51 56.84 1.81
C LEU A 421 12.72 58.13 2.11
N SER A 422 11.71 58.06 2.98
CA SER A 422 10.94 59.24 3.37
C SER A 422 11.72 60.15 4.33
N ILE A 423 12.59 59.58 5.17
CA ILE A 423 13.45 60.30 6.12
C ILE A 423 14.65 60.94 5.41
N VAL A 424 15.23 60.25 4.43
CA VAL A 424 16.43 60.69 3.69
C VAL A 424 16.08 61.69 2.57
N LYS A 425 14.80 61.75 2.15
CA LYS A 425 14.27 62.68 1.14
C LYS A 425 14.72 64.15 1.25
N PRO A 426 14.83 64.76 2.45
CA PRO A 426 15.30 66.15 2.58
C PRO A 426 16.78 66.34 2.25
N PHE A 427 17.58 65.27 2.21
CA PHE A 427 19.04 65.31 2.14
C PHE A 427 19.62 64.96 0.76
N ILE A 428 18.80 64.46 -0.17
CA ILE A 428 19.24 64.08 -1.53
C ILE A 428 18.38 64.82 -2.58
N PRO A 429 18.91 65.89 -3.22
CA PRO A 429 18.19 66.61 -4.27
C PRO A 429 18.05 65.72 -5.52
N GLY A 430 16.81 65.40 -5.92
CA GLY A 430 16.50 64.61 -7.14
C GLY A 430 15.62 63.37 -6.92
N LEU A 431 15.35 62.96 -5.68
CA LEU A 431 14.39 61.89 -5.34
C LEU A 431 12.95 62.44 -5.28
N SER A 432 12.32 62.66 -6.43
CA SER A 432 10.90 63.05 -6.53
C SER A 432 9.99 61.87 -6.85
#